data_AF-A0A7X8N5X3-F1
#
_entry.id   AF-A0A7X8N5X3-F1
#
_cell.length_a   1.000
_cell.length_b   1.000
_cell.length_c   1.000
_cell.angle_alpha   90.00
_cell.angle_beta   90.00
_cell.angle_gamma   90.00
#
_symmetry.space_group_name_H-M   'P 1'
#
loop_
_entity.id
_entity.type
_entity.pdbx_description
1 polymer ?
#
loop_
_entity_poly.entity_id
_entity_poly.type
_entity_poly.pdbx_seq_one_letter_code
_entity_poly.pdbx_strand_id
1 'polypeptide(L)'
;MVSKQITVALENGLHSKPAHYFVEKASSFVSEICVVRHNKIIDAKSFLGLLSLGISNGSVVTVKAEGSDEKEAVEWLTRFLKGEEVLY
;
A
#
# COMPACT_ATOMS: atom_id res chain seq x y z
N MET A 1 -9.17 -0.90 -14.01
CA MET A 1 -8.49 -1.65 -12.92
C MET A 1 -7.00 -1.77 -13.22
N VAL A 2 -6.15 -1.31 -12.31
CA VAL A 2 -4.68 -1.45 -12.37
C VAL A 2 -4.18 -2.32 -11.20
N SER A 3 -3.18 -3.17 -11.45
CA SER A 3 -2.53 -3.95 -10.39
C SER A 3 -1.02 -4.02 -10.58
N LYS A 4 -0.29 -4.06 -9.46
CA LYS A 4 1.17 -4.19 -9.48
C LYS A 4 1.66 -4.96 -8.26
N GLN A 5 2.47 -5.99 -8.50
CA GLN A 5 3.15 -6.75 -7.46
C GLN A 5 4.54 -6.17 -7.21
N ILE A 6 4.90 -5.98 -5.95
CA ILE A 6 6.20 -5.44 -5.53
C ILE A 6 6.74 -6.21 -4.33
N THR A 7 8.05 -6.09 -4.12
CA THR A 7 8.70 -6.46 -2.86
C THR A 7 8.86 -5.20 -2.02
N VAL A 8 8.41 -5.24 -0.78
CA VAL A 8 8.48 -4.11 0.15
C VAL A 8 9.92 -3.91 0.60
N ALA A 9 10.41 -2.68 0.50
CA ALA A 9 11.77 -2.31 0.89
C ALA A 9 11.82 -1.18 1.94
N LEU A 10 10.71 -0.98 2.67
CA LEU A 10 10.69 -0.16 3.88
C LEU A 10 11.50 -0.85 4.98
N GLU A 11 12.50 -0.17 5.55
CA GLU A 11 13.39 -0.73 6.59
C GLU A 11 12.61 -1.26 7.79
N ASN A 12 11.63 -0.48 8.26
CA ASN A 12 10.74 -0.85 9.35
C ASN A 12 9.45 -1.55 8.88
N GLY A 13 9.32 -1.91 7.60
CA GLY A 13 8.05 -2.38 7.05
C GLY A 13 6.93 -1.33 7.13
N LEU A 14 5.68 -1.77 6.98
CA LEU A 14 4.50 -0.92 6.97
C LEU A 14 3.77 -0.97 8.33
N HIS A 15 4.41 -0.43 9.38
CA HIS A 15 3.83 -0.36 10.73
C HIS A 15 3.92 1.04 11.33
N SER A 16 3.03 1.39 12.26
CA SER A 16 3.06 2.66 12.99
C SER A 16 3.04 3.90 12.06
N LYS A 17 4.10 4.71 12.00
CA LYS A 17 4.15 5.97 11.21
C LYS A 17 3.98 5.77 9.69
N PRO A 18 4.80 4.95 8.99
CA PRO A 18 4.62 4.73 7.55
C PRO A 18 3.26 4.14 7.20
N ALA A 19 2.65 3.37 8.10
CA ALA A 19 1.29 2.86 7.89
C ALA A 19 0.24 3.98 7.95
N HIS A 20 0.35 4.95 8.88
CA HIS A 20 -0.55 6.11 8.92
C HIS A 20 -0.44 6.94 7.64
N TYR A 21 0.79 7.25 7.21
CA TYR A 21 1.01 8.04 5.99
C TYR A 21 0.51 7.31 4.73
N PHE A 22 0.75 6.00 4.64
CA PHE A 22 0.21 5.18 3.56
C PHE A 22 -1.32 5.23 3.51
N VAL A 23 -1.99 5.09 4.66
CA VAL A 23 -3.46 5.15 4.73
C VAL A 23 -3.99 6.53 4.39
N GLU A 24 -3.35 7.59 4.89
CA GLU A 24 -3.72 8.96 4.59
C GLU A 24 -3.65 9.22 3.09
N LYS A 25 -2.53 8.83 2.45
CA LYS A 25 -2.39 8.97 1.01
C LYS A 25 -3.37 8.07 0.25
N ALA A 26 -3.53 6.80 0.63
CA ALA A 26 -4.51 5.90 0.01
C ALA A 26 -5.93 6.49 0.07
N SER A 27 -6.27 7.15 1.18
CA SER A 27 -7.58 7.78 1.40
C SER A 27 -7.78 9.06 0.59
N SER A 28 -6.71 9.72 0.14
CA SER A 28 -6.79 10.89 -0.74
C SER A 28 -7.19 10.56 -2.19
N PHE A 29 -7.06 9.30 -2.60
CA PHE A 29 -7.50 8.83 -3.92
C PHE A 29 -8.98 8.46 -3.93
N VAL A 30 -9.63 8.70 -5.06
CA VAL A 30 -11.04 8.37 -5.30
C VAL A 30 -11.23 6.87 -5.53
N SER A 31 -10.25 6.21 -6.17
CA SER A 31 -10.30 4.78 -6.47
C SER A 31 -10.51 3.92 -5.22
N GLU A 32 -11.15 2.78 -5.42
CA GLU A 32 -11.07 1.67 -4.46
C GLU A 32 -9.68 1.05 -4.55
N ILE A 33 -9.01 0.86 -3.41
CA ILE A 33 -7.62 0.41 -3.38
C ILE A 33 -7.49 -0.75 -2.40
N CYS A 34 -6.92 -1.85 -2.88
CA CYS A 34 -6.71 -3.05 -2.09
C CYS A 34 -5.23 -3.46 -2.08
N VAL A 35 -4.76 -3.91 -0.91
CA VAL A 35 -3.47 -4.59 -0.76
C VAL A 35 -3.73 -6.08 -0.57
N VAL A 36 -3.08 -6.89 -1.39
CA VAL A 36 -3.15 -8.35 -1.35
C VAL A 36 -1.81 -8.92 -0.88
N ARG A 37 -1.86 -9.78 0.12
CA ARG A 37 -0.71 -10.57 0.59
C ARG A 37 -1.19 -11.96 0.98
N HIS A 38 -0.54 -12.99 0.43
CA HIS A 38 -1.03 -14.37 0.51
C HIS A 38 -2.49 -14.47 0.03
N ASN A 39 -3.39 -14.97 0.87
CA ASN A 39 -4.82 -15.11 0.57
C ASN A 39 -5.69 -14.02 1.25
N LYS A 40 -5.05 -12.95 1.76
CA LYS A 40 -5.77 -11.83 2.39
C LYS A 40 -5.80 -10.64 1.43
N ILE A 41 -6.99 -10.05 1.30
CA ILE A 41 -7.25 -8.82 0.58
C ILE A 41 -7.77 -7.83 1.60
N ILE A 42 -7.14 -6.67 1.68
CA ILE A 42 -7.45 -5.64 2.65
C ILE A 42 -7.56 -4.30 1.94
N ASP A 43 -8.52 -3.48 2.35
CA ASP A 43 -8.65 -2.09 1.93
C ASP A 43 -7.41 -1.29 2.36
N ALA A 44 -6.72 -0.66 1.41
CA ALA A 44 -5.54 0.17 1.64
C ALA A 44 -5.85 1.42 2.47
N LYS A 45 -7.12 1.82 2.57
CA LYS A 45 -7.62 2.93 3.39
C LYS A 45 -7.92 2.49 4.83
N SER A 46 -7.80 1.20 5.16
CA SER A 46 -8.00 0.66 6.50
C SER A 46 -6.69 0.48 7.25
N PHE A 47 -6.42 1.38 8.22
CA PHE A 47 -5.23 1.28 9.07
C PHE A 47 -5.14 -0.05 9.84
N LEU A 48 -6.22 -0.45 10.52
CA LEU A 48 -6.27 -1.73 11.23
C LEU A 48 -6.12 -2.92 10.28
N GLY A 49 -6.72 -2.84 9.09
CA GLY A 49 -6.57 -3.86 8.07
C GLY A 49 -5.11 -4.06 7.67
N LEU A 50 -4.38 -2.97 7.39
CA LEU A 50 -2.98 -3.03 6.97
C LEU A 50 -2.08 -3.62 8.07
N LEU A 51 -2.30 -3.24 9.33
CA LEU A 51 -1.57 -3.83 10.45
C LEU A 51 -1.77 -5.36 10.52
N SER A 52 -2.98 -5.85 10.21
CA SER A 52 -3.28 -7.28 10.21
C SER A 52 -2.59 -8.09 9.10
N LEU A 53 -2.08 -7.43 8.05
CA LEU A 53 -1.34 -8.09 6.98
C LEU A 53 0.10 -8.42 7.36
N GLY A 54 0.65 -7.77 8.40
CA GLY A 54 2.03 -7.98 8.85
C GLY A 54 3.04 -7.76 7.73
N ILE A 55 2.97 -6.61 7.06
CA ILE A 55 3.84 -6.25 5.94
C ILE A 55 5.19 -5.78 6.48
N SER A 56 6.19 -6.65 6.40
CA SER A 56 7.58 -6.37 6.77
C SER A 56 8.44 -6.05 5.53
N ASN A 57 9.67 -5.57 5.76
CA ASN A 57 10.71 -5.58 4.73
C ASN A 57 10.82 -6.97 4.08
N GLY A 58 10.99 -7.04 2.76
CA GLY A 58 11.04 -8.27 1.97
C GLY A 58 9.69 -8.91 1.70
N SER A 59 8.58 -8.40 2.25
CA SER A 59 7.26 -8.93 1.93
C SER A 59 6.89 -8.68 0.47
N VAL A 60 6.36 -9.70 -0.20
CA VAL A 60 5.74 -9.54 -1.51
C VAL A 60 4.26 -9.19 -1.33
N VAL A 61 3.83 -8.08 -1.91
CA VAL A 61 2.44 -7.62 -1.88
C VAL A 61 1.98 -7.20 -3.26
N THR A 62 0.67 -7.28 -3.51
CA THR A 62 0.06 -6.75 -4.74
C THR A 62 -0.84 -5.58 -4.37
N VAL A 63 -0.58 -4.42 -4.94
CA VAL A 63 -1.46 -3.25 -4.84
C VAL A 63 -2.39 -3.26 -6.04
N LYS A 64 -3.68 -3.12 -5.80
CA LYS A 64 -4.73 -3.05 -6.83
C LYS A 64 -5.54 -1.78 -6.62
N ALA A 65 -5.90 -1.10 -7.70
CA ALA A 65 -6.84 0.00 -7.65
C ALA A 65 -7.84 -0.07 -8.80
N GLU A 66 -9.05 0.40 -8.54
CA GLU A 66 -10.12 0.54 -9.51
C GLU A 66 -10.82 1.89 -9.35
N GLY A 67 -10.79 2.70 -10.41
CA GLY A 67 -11.37 4.04 -10.40
C GLY A 67 -10.66 5.02 -11.34
N SER A 68 -11.02 6.29 -11.25
CA SER A 68 -10.55 7.34 -12.16
C SER A 68 -9.06 7.68 -12.01
N ASP A 69 -8.50 7.50 -10.81
CA ASP A 69 -7.10 7.77 -10.46
C ASP A 69 -6.32 6.48 -10.16
N GLU A 70 -6.79 5.33 -10.65
CA GLU A 70 -6.23 4.00 -10.32
C GLU A 70 -4.75 3.84 -10.66
N LYS A 71 -4.30 4.49 -11.75
CA LYS A 71 -2.90 4.44 -12.19
C LYS A 71 -2.00 5.21 -11.23
N GLU A 72 -2.39 6.42 -10.88
CA GLU A 72 -1.66 7.31 -9.98
C GLU A 72 -1.61 6.70 -8.57
N ALA A 73 -2.73 6.16 -8.11
CA ALA A 73 -2.83 5.46 -6.83
C ALA A 73 -1.85 4.28 -6.74
N VAL A 74 -1.87 3.38 -7.73
CA VAL A 74 -0.96 2.22 -7.73
C VAL A 74 0.49 2.65 -7.88
N GLU A 75 0.79 3.63 -8.73
CA GLU A 75 2.15 4.12 -8.91
C GLU A 75 2.72 4.68 -7.61
N TRP A 76 2.03 5.64 -7.00
CA TRP A 76 2.48 6.28 -5.77
C TRP A 76 2.64 5.25 -4.64
N LEU A 77 1.60 4.44 -4.38
CA LEU A 77 1.61 3.49 -3.26
C LEU A 77 2.70 2.42 -3.42
N THR A 78 2.97 1.97 -4.65
CA THR A 78 4.05 1.00 -4.87
C THR A 78 5.43 1.61 -4.75
N ARG A 79 5.62 2.88 -5.12
CA ARG A 79 6.89 3.62 -4.92
C ARG A 79 7.16 3.84 -3.44
N PHE A 80 6.15 4.26 -2.67
CA PHE A 80 6.25 4.38 -1.22
C PHE A 80 6.70 3.06 -0.57
N LEU A 81 6.06 1.93 -0.91
CA LEU A 81 6.41 0.62 -0.35
C LEU A 81 7.80 0.12 -0.74
N LYS A 82 8.40 0.63 -1.82
CA LYS A 82 9.78 0.37 -2.20
C LYS A 82 10.80 1.29 -1.52
N GLY A 83 10.35 2.23 -0.68
CA GLY A 83 11.21 3.23 -0.06
C GLY A 83 11.74 4.28 -1.06
N GLU A 84 11.12 4.42 -2.23
CA GLU A 84 11.51 5.41 -3.25
C GLU A 84 10.98 6.83 -2.92
N GLU A 85 10.12 6.96 -1.91
CA GLU A 85 9.70 8.23 -1.31
C GLU A 85 10.13 8.26 0.16
N VAL A 86 11.08 9.13 0.50
CA VAL A 86 11.48 9.37 1.89
C VAL A 86 10.73 10.59 2.39
N LEU A 87 9.58 10.37 3.01
CA LEU A 87 8.88 11.36 3.83
C LEU A 87 8.33 10.64 5.07
N TYR A 88 8.87 10.96 6.24
CA TYR A 88 8.27 10.64 7.54
C TYR A 88 7.74 11.91 8.17
#